data_AF-A0AB38B1L0-F1
#
_entry.id   AF-A0AB38B1L0-F1
#
_cell.length_a   1.000
_cell.length_b   1.000
_cell.length_c   1.000
_cell.angle_alpha   90.00
_cell.angle_beta   90.00
_cell.angle_gamma   90.00
#
_symmetry.space_group_name_H-M   'P 1'
#
loop_
_entity.id
_entity.type
_entity.pdbx_description
1 polymer ?
#
loop_
_entity_poly.entity_id
_entity_poly.type
_entity_poly.pdbx_seq_one_letter_code
_entity_poly.pdbx_strand_id
1 'polypeptide(L)'
;MTGGTGRFCTGPATRTVRAARTTLPVRQGAVALFLLCLALAAAPLPAAAAPAAPYAAGEGHPTVHLSRKEAGKGGSLTVTGRGWRPKALLTLLICGQNMIGGTNSCANGDGRAVTTDAHGAFRRLLPVAEPPKPCPCVVHAATVTGEAAAAEAAFTVAGHPVAPLPTERTGGRLTVLAQPRLAGSSGLLTWFGAPARRQLTLTVGNLGSAPAKDPVFRVGTSHGIFATEWEEQQWRGTVPAGKKAEVTLPVELPAGAHGDYLVSLEYGGKVLAEQPWGVGRPWGVTLFWVLLCVVVPTAAFRIGMALVDRVRPRRSGGTRRHGAGRTPSPGRTPAPGRTRAAGIGPRIRNRTAREGSTAGPGTPGGRAALPWFTQDTAPSTTSTERPTSKGSA
;
A
#
# COMPACT_ATOMS: atom_id res chain seq x y z
N MET A 1 -41.27 -4.11 40.90
CA MET A 1 -42.06 -2.86 40.83
C MET A 1 -41.12 -1.69 41.08
N THR A 2 -41.43 -0.49 40.54
CA THR A 2 -40.63 0.77 40.60
C THR A 2 -39.19 0.69 40.02
N GLY A 3 -38.60 1.77 39.47
CA GLY A 3 -39.14 3.09 39.12
C GLY A 3 -38.04 4.13 38.81
N GLY A 4 -38.29 5.09 37.89
CA GLY A 4 -37.41 6.23 37.55
C GLY A 4 -36.30 5.90 36.54
N THR A 5 -36.01 6.58 35.42
CA THR A 5 -36.31 7.90 34.78
C THR A 5 -35.36 9.09 35.02
N GLY A 6 -34.75 9.55 33.91
CA GLY A 6 -34.15 10.88 33.73
C GLY A 6 -32.90 10.87 32.81
N ARG A 7 -32.57 11.89 31.99
CA ARG A 7 -33.29 12.86 31.10
C ARG A 7 -32.26 13.92 30.62
N PHE A 8 -32.57 14.63 29.53
CA PHE A 8 -31.91 15.85 28.99
C PHE A 8 -30.51 15.67 28.33
N CYS A 9 -30.08 16.44 27.31
CA CYS A 9 -30.68 17.56 26.50
C CYS A 9 -30.08 17.55 25.06
N THR A 10 -30.42 18.34 24.03
CA THR A 10 -31.28 19.55 23.84
C THR A 10 -32.16 19.36 22.57
N GLY A 11 -32.64 20.27 21.68
CA GLY A 11 -32.53 21.72 21.39
C GLY A 11 -31.51 22.08 20.28
N PRO A 12 -31.74 23.06 19.36
CA PRO A 12 -32.87 24.00 19.16
C PRO A 12 -33.81 23.56 17.99
N ALA A 13 -35.02 24.08 17.70
CA ALA A 13 -35.67 25.43 17.74
C ALA A 13 -35.25 26.37 16.57
N THR A 14 -36.11 27.17 15.89
CA THR A 14 -37.59 27.37 15.86
C THR A 14 -38.04 28.19 14.62
N ARG A 15 -39.33 28.09 14.22
CA ARG A 15 -40.32 29.11 13.70
C ARG A 15 -41.14 28.61 12.48
N THR A 16 -42.47 28.42 12.51
CA THR A 16 -43.64 29.37 12.54
C THR A 16 -43.86 30.15 11.22
N VAL A 17 -45.05 30.33 10.62
CA VAL A 17 -46.46 30.10 11.08
C VAL A 17 -47.53 30.16 9.94
N ARG A 18 -48.63 29.36 10.06
CA ARG A 18 -50.03 29.54 9.51
C ARG A 18 -50.28 29.72 7.98
N ALA A 19 -51.50 29.48 7.42
CA ALA A 19 -52.71 28.74 7.86
C ALA A 19 -53.74 28.54 6.71
N ALA A 20 -54.68 27.60 6.91
CA ALA A 20 -56.06 27.59 6.36
C ALA A 20 -56.26 27.39 4.83
N ARG A 21 -57.37 26.87 4.31
CA ARG A 21 -58.51 26.10 4.90
C ARG A 21 -59.14 25.20 3.83
N THR A 22 -60.01 24.29 4.27
CA THR A 22 -60.88 23.38 3.50
C THR A 22 -61.77 24.02 2.43
N THR A 23 -61.95 23.33 1.29
CA THR A 23 -63.26 22.84 0.76
C THR A 23 -63.07 21.74 -0.30
N LEU A 24 -64.15 21.03 -0.66
CA LEU A 24 -64.21 19.89 -1.61
C LEU A 24 -65.10 20.24 -2.84
N PRO A 25 -65.25 19.37 -3.88
CA PRO A 25 -65.39 19.81 -5.28
C PRO A 25 -66.82 19.83 -5.82
N VAL A 26 -67.02 20.36 -7.04
CA VAL A 26 -68.06 19.87 -7.96
C VAL A 26 -67.78 20.15 -9.46
N ARG A 27 -67.89 19.07 -10.26
CA ARG A 27 -68.29 18.93 -11.69
C ARG A 27 -67.87 19.89 -12.84
N GLN A 28 -67.37 19.22 -13.90
CA GLN A 28 -67.76 19.33 -15.34
C GLN A 28 -67.44 20.62 -16.14
N GLY A 29 -66.86 20.45 -17.34
CA GLY A 29 -66.65 21.54 -18.30
C GLY A 29 -65.73 21.23 -19.49
N ALA A 30 -66.23 20.48 -20.47
CA ALA A 30 -65.73 20.26 -21.84
C ALA A 30 -64.41 20.96 -22.31
N VAL A 31 -63.26 20.28 -22.19
CA VAL A 31 -62.07 20.50 -23.06
C VAL A 31 -61.48 19.15 -23.50
N ALA A 32 -62.31 18.31 -24.13
CA ALA A 32 -61.96 16.94 -24.54
C ALA A 32 -62.23 16.70 -26.04
N LEU A 33 -61.84 17.64 -26.90
CA LEU A 33 -62.07 17.53 -28.36
C LEU A 33 -60.95 18.10 -29.26
N PHE A 34 -59.84 18.61 -28.71
CA PHE A 34 -58.81 19.36 -29.47
C PHE A 34 -57.46 18.67 -29.65
N LEU A 35 -57.28 17.43 -29.16
CA LEU A 35 -56.05 16.64 -29.30
C LEU A 35 -56.22 15.37 -30.17
N LEU A 36 -57.37 15.19 -30.83
CA LEU A 36 -57.65 14.04 -31.69
C LEU A 36 -57.17 14.24 -33.14
N CYS A 37 -56.88 15.49 -33.56
CA CYS A 37 -56.62 15.85 -34.95
C CYS A 37 -55.14 15.83 -35.39
N LEU A 38 -54.20 15.46 -34.50
CA LEU A 38 -52.77 15.38 -34.83
C LEU A 38 -52.23 13.94 -34.97
N ALA A 39 -53.10 12.94 -34.82
CA ALA A 39 -52.72 11.52 -34.71
C ALA A 39 -52.93 10.68 -36.01
N LEU A 40 -53.20 11.32 -37.15
CA LEU A 40 -53.62 10.66 -38.40
C LEU A 40 -52.61 10.76 -39.57
N ALA A 41 -51.33 10.96 -39.26
CA ALA A 41 -50.26 11.15 -40.26
C ALA A 41 -49.19 10.04 -40.25
N ALA A 42 -49.59 8.78 -40.10
CA ALA A 42 -48.68 7.62 -40.12
C ALA A 42 -49.35 6.35 -40.68
N ALA A 43 -49.18 6.11 -42.00
CA ALA A 43 -49.50 4.84 -42.66
C ALA A 43 -48.43 4.53 -43.73
N PRO A 44 -47.82 3.33 -43.78
CA PRO A 44 -46.72 3.03 -44.68
C PRO A 44 -47.15 2.38 -46.01
N LEU A 45 -46.37 2.58 -47.07
CA LEU A 45 -46.38 1.75 -48.28
C LEU A 45 -44.93 1.42 -48.71
N PRO A 46 -44.67 0.22 -49.29
CA PRO A 46 -43.31 -0.28 -49.52
C PRO A 46 -42.82 -0.10 -50.96
N ALA A 47 -41.51 0.12 -51.15
CA ALA A 47 -40.83 -0.03 -52.44
C ALA A 47 -39.30 -0.18 -52.31
N ALA A 48 -38.69 -0.73 -53.37
CA ALA A 48 -37.27 -0.68 -53.75
C ALA A 48 -36.22 -1.25 -52.77
N ALA A 49 -35.58 -2.34 -53.19
CA ALA A 49 -34.29 -2.75 -52.65
C ALA A 49 -33.18 -1.78 -53.12
N ALA A 50 -32.30 -1.38 -52.20
CA ALA A 50 -31.07 -0.65 -52.48
C ALA A 50 -29.84 -1.59 -52.29
N PRO A 51 -28.70 -1.34 -52.96
CA PRO A 51 -27.67 -2.35 -53.14
C PRO A 51 -26.89 -2.71 -51.86
N ALA A 52 -26.26 -3.89 -51.87
CA ALA A 52 -25.33 -4.30 -50.83
C ALA A 52 -24.15 -3.31 -50.76
N ALA A 53 -24.04 -2.60 -49.63
CA ALA A 53 -22.93 -1.68 -49.39
C ALA A 53 -21.58 -2.45 -49.37
N PRO A 54 -20.49 -1.86 -49.91
CA PRO A 54 -19.20 -2.52 -49.96
C PRO A 54 -18.63 -2.79 -48.56
N TYR A 55 -17.81 -3.84 -48.45
CA TYR A 55 -17.18 -4.27 -47.21
C TYR A 55 -16.21 -3.21 -46.66
N ALA A 56 -16.65 -2.41 -45.71
CA ALA A 56 -15.77 -1.56 -44.92
C ALA A 56 -14.99 -2.41 -43.91
N ALA A 57 -13.68 -2.54 -44.10
CA ALA A 57 -12.78 -3.16 -43.15
C ALA A 57 -12.54 -2.21 -41.95
N GLY A 58 -13.52 -2.14 -41.05
CA GLY A 58 -13.40 -1.38 -39.80
C GLY A 58 -12.41 -2.03 -38.82
N GLU A 59 -11.89 -1.23 -37.90
CA GLU A 59 -10.99 -1.63 -36.80
C GLU A 59 -11.73 -2.42 -35.70
N GLY A 60 -12.44 -3.47 -36.11
CA GLY A 60 -13.15 -4.37 -35.21
C GLY A 60 -12.21 -5.40 -34.58
N HIS A 61 -12.38 -5.65 -33.29
CA HIS A 61 -11.76 -6.81 -32.62
C HIS A 61 -12.09 -8.12 -33.37
N PRO A 62 -11.20 -9.11 -33.35
CA PRO A 62 -11.46 -10.41 -33.97
C PRO A 62 -12.74 -11.02 -33.42
N THR A 63 -13.52 -11.63 -34.32
CA THR A 63 -14.82 -12.24 -34.00
C THR A 63 -14.83 -13.71 -34.35
N VAL A 64 -15.66 -14.47 -33.62
CA VAL A 64 -15.94 -15.89 -33.82
C VAL A 64 -17.45 -16.10 -33.82
N HIS A 65 -17.95 -16.78 -34.85
CA HIS A 65 -19.33 -17.23 -34.97
C HIS A 65 -19.38 -18.75 -35.14
N LEU A 66 -20.32 -19.39 -34.45
CA LEU A 66 -20.52 -20.83 -34.47
C LEU A 66 -21.79 -21.15 -35.27
N SER A 67 -21.75 -22.21 -36.09
CA SER A 67 -22.92 -22.64 -36.88
C SER A 67 -24.10 -23.14 -36.02
N ARG A 68 -23.84 -23.50 -34.75
CA ARG A 68 -24.81 -23.92 -33.73
C ARG A 68 -24.28 -23.48 -32.37
N LYS A 69 -25.18 -23.19 -31.42
CA LYS A 69 -24.82 -22.86 -30.03
C LYS A 69 -24.63 -24.09 -29.14
N GLU A 70 -25.04 -25.27 -29.61
CA GLU A 70 -25.02 -26.52 -28.86
C GLU A 70 -24.79 -27.72 -29.79
N ALA A 71 -24.05 -28.72 -29.29
CA ALA A 71 -24.02 -30.09 -29.80
C ALA A 71 -23.38 -31.04 -28.77
N GLY A 72 -23.62 -32.35 -28.90
CA GLY A 72 -23.02 -33.39 -28.05
C GLY A 72 -21.66 -33.89 -28.55
N LYS A 73 -20.94 -34.61 -27.68
CA LYS A 73 -19.64 -35.25 -27.96
C LYS A 73 -19.66 -36.06 -29.26
N GLY A 74 -18.58 -35.99 -30.05
CA GLY A 74 -18.47 -36.68 -31.34
C GLY A 74 -19.24 -36.03 -32.48
N GLY A 75 -20.09 -35.03 -32.20
CA GLY A 75 -20.60 -34.12 -33.21
C GLY A 75 -19.51 -33.21 -33.80
N SER A 76 -19.91 -32.32 -34.70
CA SER A 76 -19.02 -31.27 -35.22
C SER A 76 -19.75 -29.95 -35.41
N LEU A 77 -19.02 -28.84 -35.26
CA LEU A 77 -19.52 -27.49 -35.46
C LEU A 77 -18.61 -26.74 -36.44
N THR A 78 -19.18 -25.83 -37.24
CA THR A 78 -18.37 -24.93 -38.06
C THR A 78 -18.09 -23.65 -37.30
N VAL A 79 -16.81 -23.39 -37.05
CA VAL A 79 -16.29 -22.11 -36.58
C VAL A 79 -16.04 -21.22 -37.80
N THR A 80 -16.54 -19.99 -37.77
CA THR A 80 -16.26 -18.96 -38.77
C THR A 80 -15.73 -17.72 -38.05
N GLY A 81 -14.57 -17.20 -38.45
CA GLY A 81 -13.99 -15.99 -37.84
C GLY A 81 -13.75 -14.88 -38.86
N ARG A 82 -13.73 -13.63 -38.38
CA ARG A 82 -13.47 -12.40 -39.16
C ARG A 82 -12.75 -11.37 -38.29
N GLY A 83 -12.13 -10.36 -38.90
CA GLY A 83 -11.40 -9.31 -38.17
C GLY A 83 -10.05 -9.77 -37.60
N TRP A 84 -9.50 -10.86 -38.13
CA TRP A 84 -8.17 -11.35 -37.76
C TRP A 84 -7.10 -10.70 -38.66
N ARG A 85 -5.83 -10.79 -38.27
CA ARG A 85 -4.74 -10.46 -39.19
C ARG A 85 -4.75 -11.44 -40.39
N PRO A 86 -4.53 -10.98 -41.64
CA PRO A 86 -4.39 -11.86 -42.79
C PRO A 86 -3.24 -12.86 -42.66
N LYS A 87 -3.40 -14.08 -43.20
CA LYS A 87 -2.41 -15.17 -43.18
C LYS A 87 -1.91 -15.57 -41.76
N ALA A 88 -2.63 -15.22 -40.70
CA ALA A 88 -2.31 -15.59 -39.33
C ALA A 88 -2.67 -17.05 -39.04
N LEU A 89 -1.77 -17.78 -38.37
CA LEU A 89 -2.04 -19.13 -37.88
C LEU A 89 -2.80 -19.06 -36.54
N LEU A 90 -4.00 -19.62 -36.50
CA LEU A 90 -4.87 -19.68 -35.33
C LEU A 90 -5.06 -21.13 -34.85
N THR A 91 -5.24 -21.29 -33.54
CA THR A 91 -5.71 -22.53 -32.92
C THR A 91 -7.14 -22.35 -32.42
N LEU A 92 -8.00 -23.33 -32.71
CA LEU A 92 -9.40 -23.40 -32.28
C LEU A 92 -9.56 -24.53 -31.26
N LEU A 93 -10.19 -24.24 -30.12
CA LEU A 93 -10.36 -25.15 -28.98
C LEU A 93 -11.77 -25.05 -28.40
N ILE A 94 -12.25 -26.13 -27.76
CA ILE A 94 -13.40 -26.10 -26.85
C ILE A 94 -12.86 -26.11 -25.42
N CYS A 95 -13.28 -25.15 -24.59
CA CYS A 95 -12.76 -24.94 -23.25
C CYS A 95 -13.87 -24.79 -22.21
N GLY A 96 -13.70 -25.46 -21.07
CA GLY A 96 -14.57 -25.34 -19.89
C GLY A 96 -14.16 -24.17 -18.99
N GLN A 97 -14.93 -23.95 -17.93
CA GLN A 97 -14.77 -22.85 -16.98
C GLN A 97 -14.54 -21.48 -17.65
N ASN A 98 -15.21 -21.21 -18.77
CA ASN A 98 -15.04 -20.01 -19.59
C ASN A 98 -13.56 -19.61 -19.81
N MET A 99 -12.70 -20.60 -20.12
CA MET A 99 -11.26 -20.40 -20.37
C MET A 99 -10.43 -19.88 -19.17
N ILE A 100 -11.00 -19.73 -17.97
CA ILE A 100 -10.31 -19.18 -16.78
C ILE A 100 -9.04 -19.96 -16.39
N GLY A 101 -9.00 -21.29 -16.62
CA GLY A 101 -7.82 -22.12 -16.39
C GLY A 101 -6.77 -22.09 -17.51
N GLY A 102 -6.96 -21.25 -18.53
CA GLY A 102 -6.19 -21.25 -19.77
C GLY A 102 -6.35 -22.57 -20.54
N THR A 103 -5.33 -22.92 -21.33
CA THR A 103 -5.31 -24.16 -22.13
C THR A 103 -5.51 -25.44 -21.31
N ASN A 104 -5.24 -25.43 -20.00
CA ASN A 104 -5.52 -26.56 -19.09
C ASN A 104 -7.04 -26.81 -18.87
N SER A 105 -7.90 -25.89 -19.28
CA SER A 105 -9.36 -26.06 -19.32
C SER A 105 -9.89 -26.51 -20.70
N CYS A 106 -9.02 -26.73 -21.69
CA CYS A 106 -9.40 -27.01 -23.07
C CYS A 106 -9.22 -28.48 -23.49
N ALA A 107 -10.05 -28.93 -24.42
CA ALA A 107 -9.91 -30.21 -25.12
C ALA A 107 -8.78 -30.14 -26.17
N ASN A 108 -7.52 -30.06 -25.72
CA ASN A 108 -6.37 -29.79 -26.59
C ASN A 108 -6.14 -30.84 -27.69
N GLY A 109 -6.42 -32.12 -27.44
CA GLY A 109 -6.28 -33.19 -28.44
C GLY A 109 -7.25 -33.07 -29.62
N ASP A 110 -8.42 -32.45 -29.38
CA ASP A 110 -9.47 -32.24 -30.37
C ASP A 110 -9.41 -30.87 -31.04
N GLY A 111 -8.46 -30.03 -30.63
CA GLY A 111 -8.22 -28.71 -31.21
C GLY A 111 -7.93 -28.77 -32.72
N ARG A 112 -8.15 -27.64 -33.41
CA ARG A 112 -7.91 -27.52 -34.85
C ARG A 112 -7.15 -26.24 -35.17
N ALA A 113 -6.00 -26.40 -35.84
CA ALA A 113 -5.32 -25.29 -36.47
C ALA A 113 -6.06 -24.84 -37.75
N VAL A 114 -6.01 -23.53 -38.02
CA VAL A 114 -6.49 -22.89 -39.24
C VAL A 114 -5.66 -21.64 -39.53
N THR A 115 -5.34 -21.38 -40.80
CA THR A 115 -4.73 -20.12 -41.23
C THR A 115 -5.81 -19.21 -41.80
N THR A 116 -5.79 -17.92 -41.48
CA THR A 116 -6.71 -16.93 -42.06
C THR A 116 -6.37 -16.64 -43.53
N ASP A 117 -7.37 -16.21 -44.29
CA ASP A 117 -7.22 -15.81 -45.68
C ASP A 117 -6.56 -14.41 -45.83
N ALA A 118 -6.59 -13.86 -47.05
CA ALA A 118 -6.08 -12.52 -47.34
C ALA A 118 -6.90 -11.38 -46.69
N HIS A 119 -8.12 -11.65 -46.21
CA HIS A 119 -9.06 -10.69 -45.65
C HIS A 119 -9.20 -10.82 -44.13
N GLY A 120 -8.41 -11.69 -43.48
CA GLY A 120 -8.54 -11.92 -42.03
C GLY A 120 -9.75 -12.76 -41.64
N ALA A 121 -10.27 -13.57 -42.56
CA ALA A 121 -11.38 -14.49 -42.33
C ALA A 121 -10.92 -15.95 -42.30
N PHE A 122 -11.69 -16.81 -41.65
CA PHE A 122 -11.52 -18.27 -41.73
C PHE A 122 -12.85 -19.01 -41.59
N ARG A 123 -12.90 -20.25 -42.09
CA ARG A 123 -14.00 -21.20 -41.83
C ARG A 123 -13.41 -22.60 -41.62
N ARG A 124 -13.71 -23.24 -40.48
CA ARG A 124 -13.15 -24.55 -40.11
C ARG A 124 -14.17 -25.42 -39.39
N LEU A 125 -14.13 -26.73 -39.64
CA LEU A 125 -14.89 -27.70 -38.87
C LEU A 125 -14.08 -28.08 -37.62
N LEU A 126 -14.70 -27.95 -36.45
CA LEU A 126 -14.17 -28.31 -35.13
C LEU A 126 -14.99 -29.51 -34.60
N PRO A 127 -14.37 -30.63 -34.20
CA PRO A 127 -15.09 -31.70 -33.52
C PRO A 127 -15.60 -31.22 -32.15
N VAL A 128 -16.70 -31.80 -31.68
CA VAL A 128 -17.23 -31.52 -30.36
C VAL A 128 -16.64 -32.51 -29.36
N ALA A 129 -15.82 -31.99 -28.47
CA ALA A 129 -15.14 -32.72 -27.40
C ALA A 129 -15.47 -32.11 -26.04
N GLU A 130 -15.42 -32.96 -25.01
CA GLU A 130 -15.67 -32.60 -23.62
C GLU A 130 -14.39 -32.00 -23.01
N PRO A 131 -14.39 -30.74 -22.55
CA PRO A 131 -13.22 -30.14 -21.92
C PRO A 131 -12.93 -30.77 -20.55
N PRO A 132 -11.66 -30.79 -20.08
CA PRO A 132 -11.25 -31.39 -18.79
C PRO A 132 -11.76 -30.64 -17.54
N LYS A 133 -12.65 -29.66 -17.71
CA LYS A 133 -13.29 -28.83 -16.68
C LYS A 133 -14.78 -28.65 -17.02
N PRO A 134 -15.67 -28.48 -16.03
CA PRO A 134 -17.10 -28.29 -16.28
C PRO A 134 -17.38 -26.99 -17.05
N CYS A 135 -18.53 -26.92 -17.73
CA CYS A 135 -19.04 -25.69 -18.34
C CYS A 135 -19.48 -24.69 -17.25
N PRO A 136 -19.69 -23.37 -17.52
CA PRO A 136 -19.79 -22.70 -18.83
C PRO A 136 -18.64 -22.96 -19.79
N CYS A 137 -18.98 -23.25 -21.04
CA CYS A 137 -18.02 -23.62 -22.08
C CYS A 137 -18.00 -22.59 -23.21
N VAL A 138 -16.83 -22.44 -23.82
CA VAL A 138 -16.56 -21.53 -24.95
C VAL A 138 -15.81 -22.27 -26.05
N VAL A 139 -16.06 -21.88 -27.29
CA VAL A 139 -15.12 -22.09 -28.40
C VAL A 139 -14.14 -20.92 -28.37
N HIS A 140 -12.89 -21.20 -28.05
CA HIS A 140 -11.80 -20.23 -28.00
C HIS A 140 -10.97 -20.31 -29.29
N ALA A 141 -10.73 -19.16 -29.91
CA ALA A 141 -9.78 -19.01 -31.02
C ALA A 141 -8.66 -18.05 -30.60
N ALA A 142 -7.41 -18.39 -30.90
CA ALA A 142 -6.27 -17.50 -30.66
C ALA A 142 -5.12 -17.70 -31.66
N THR A 143 -4.34 -16.63 -31.87
CA THR A 143 -3.10 -16.63 -32.66
C THR A 143 -2.03 -17.51 -32.02
N VAL A 144 -1.43 -18.40 -32.82
CA VAL A 144 -0.32 -19.27 -32.39
C VAL A 144 1.02 -18.55 -32.43
N THR A 145 1.18 -17.58 -33.34
CA THR A 145 2.44 -16.84 -33.58
C THR A 145 2.16 -15.38 -33.94
N GLY A 146 3.10 -14.50 -33.60
CA GLY A 146 3.01 -13.06 -33.88
C GLY A 146 2.33 -12.28 -32.75
N GLU A 147 1.57 -11.26 -33.13
CA GLU A 147 0.80 -10.43 -32.20
C GLU A 147 -0.36 -11.22 -31.58
N ALA A 148 -0.52 -11.12 -30.27
CA ALA A 148 -1.52 -11.87 -29.52
C ALA A 148 -2.93 -11.34 -29.76
N ALA A 149 -3.73 -12.10 -30.52
CA ALA A 149 -5.16 -11.85 -30.72
C ALA A 149 -5.96 -13.11 -30.36
N ALA A 150 -7.09 -12.94 -29.68
CA ALA A 150 -7.98 -14.01 -29.27
C ALA A 150 -9.44 -13.56 -29.31
N ALA A 151 -10.36 -14.50 -29.51
CA ALA A 151 -11.80 -14.27 -29.51
C ALA A 151 -12.55 -15.55 -29.12
N GLU A 152 -13.69 -15.40 -28.46
CA GLU A 152 -14.46 -16.51 -27.89
C GLU A 152 -15.94 -16.45 -28.30
N ALA A 153 -16.58 -17.61 -28.35
CA ALA A 153 -18.02 -17.73 -28.51
C ALA A 153 -18.57 -18.79 -27.55
N ALA A 154 -19.59 -18.42 -26.76
CA ALA A 154 -20.25 -19.33 -25.82
C ALA A 154 -20.88 -20.53 -26.54
N PHE A 155 -20.69 -21.73 -25.98
CA PHE A 155 -21.10 -22.99 -26.59
C PHE A 155 -21.47 -24.04 -25.53
N THR A 156 -22.61 -24.70 -25.71
CA THR A 156 -23.06 -25.80 -24.84
C THR A 156 -22.57 -27.14 -25.38
N VAL A 157 -21.78 -27.87 -24.59
CA VAL A 157 -21.48 -29.28 -24.86
C VAL A 157 -22.60 -30.12 -24.22
N ALA A 158 -23.47 -30.68 -25.04
CA ALA A 158 -24.63 -31.42 -24.55
C ALA A 158 -24.18 -32.68 -23.77
N GLY A 159 -24.67 -32.83 -22.54
CA GLY A 159 -24.28 -33.91 -21.60
C GLY A 159 -23.09 -33.59 -20.69
N HIS A 160 -22.35 -32.51 -20.92
CA HIS A 160 -21.18 -32.15 -20.09
C HIS A 160 -21.61 -31.48 -18.76
N PRO A 161 -20.97 -31.78 -17.62
CA PRO A 161 -21.31 -31.15 -16.34
C PRO A 161 -21.13 -29.63 -16.38
N VAL A 162 -22.10 -28.93 -15.79
CA VAL A 162 -22.08 -27.47 -15.59
C VAL A 162 -21.84 -27.17 -14.12
N ALA A 163 -20.95 -26.22 -13.82
CA ALA A 163 -20.69 -25.72 -12.48
C ALA A 163 -20.59 -24.18 -12.52
N PRO A 164 -20.93 -23.47 -11.42
CA PRO A 164 -20.67 -22.03 -11.36
C PRO A 164 -19.17 -21.76 -11.57
N LEU A 165 -18.86 -20.67 -12.27
CA LEU A 165 -17.46 -20.27 -12.47
C LEU A 165 -16.82 -19.98 -11.11
N PRO A 166 -15.57 -20.42 -10.88
CA PRO A 166 -14.86 -20.10 -9.65
C PRO A 166 -14.70 -18.57 -9.56
N THR A 167 -14.99 -18.00 -8.39
CA THR A 167 -14.89 -16.55 -8.17
C THR A 167 -13.51 -16.05 -8.58
N GLU A 168 -13.45 -15.25 -9.64
CA GLU A 168 -12.20 -14.68 -10.12
C GLU A 168 -11.58 -13.82 -9.01
N ARG A 169 -10.36 -14.15 -8.58
CA ARG A 169 -9.60 -13.30 -7.66
C ARG A 169 -9.13 -12.07 -8.45
N THR A 170 -9.99 -11.05 -8.51
CA THR A 170 -9.79 -9.78 -9.23
C THR A 170 -8.64 -8.91 -8.68
N GLY A 171 -8.00 -9.36 -7.60
CA GLY A 171 -6.66 -8.91 -7.22
C GLY A 171 -5.59 -9.61 -8.05
N GLY A 172 -4.90 -8.87 -8.92
CA GLY A 172 -3.73 -9.35 -9.68
C GLY A 172 -2.65 -9.95 -8.77
N ARG A 173 -1.78 -10.81 -9.32
CA ARG A 173 -0.80 -11.56 -8.52
C ARG A 173 0.35 -10.67 -8.03
N LEU A 174 0.10 -9.96 -6.93
CA LEU A 174 1.08 -9.09 -6.29
C LEU A 174 2.22 -9.89 -5.64
N THR A 175 3.44 -9.42 -5.85
CA THR A 175 4.67 -9.92 -5.21
C THR A 175 5.59 -8.76 -4.86
N VAL A 176 6.53 -8.95 -3.95
CA VAL A 176 7.47 -7.90 -3.53
C VAL A 176 8.73 -7.97 -4.39
N LEU A 177 9.13 -6.82 -4.95
CA LEU A 177 10.27 -6.70 -5.88
C LEU A 177 11.47 -5.95 -5.28
N ALA A 178 11.29 -5.27 -4.15
CA ALA A 178 12.34 -4.55 -3.44
C ALA A 178 12.18 -4.77 -1.94
N GLN A 179 13.29 -4.77 -1.19
CA GLN A 179 13.24 -4.93 0.26
C GLN A 179 12.30 -3.89 0.91
N PRO A 180 11.48 -4.28 1.89
CA PRO A 180 10.67 -3.33 2.65
C PRO A 180 11.56 -2.29 3.36
N ARG A 181 10.98 -1.14 3.66
CA ARG A 181 11.58 -0.06 4.44
C ARG A 181 10.55 0.49 5.42
N LEU A 182 10.96 0.74 6.66
CA LEU A 182 10.09 1.33 7.69
C LEU A 182 10.48 2.80 7.92
N ALA A 183 9.78 3.70 7.24
CA ALA A 183 10.02 5.13 7.28
C ALA A 183 9.32 5.81 8.48
N GLY A 184 9.84 6.98 8.89
CA GLY A 184 9.31 7.80 10.00
C GLY A 184 10.27 7.91 11.19
N SER A 185 9.86 8.67 12.20
CA SER A 185 10.70 9.06 13.35
C SER A 185 9.97 8.89 14.67
N SER A 186 10.68 8.41 15.71
CA SER A 186 10.17 8.41 17.09
C SER A 186 10.31 9.82 17.69
N GLY A 187 9.27 10.31 18.36
CA GLY A 187 9.21 11.67 18.91
C GLY A 187 9.22 11.72 20.44
N LEU A 188 9.31 12.92 21.03
CA LEU A 188 9.30 13.09 22.48
C LEU A 188 8.06 12.45 23.15
N LEU A 189 6.90 12.51 22.49
CA LEU A 189 5.68 11.86 22.97
C LEU A 189 5.82 10.32 23.08
N THR A 190 6.52 9.67 22.14
CA THR A 190 6.78 8.21 22.22
C THR A 190 7.74 7.86 23.36
N TRP A 191 8.62 8.78 23.77
CA TRP A 191 9.46 8.62 24.96
C TRP A 191 8.66 8.71 26.28
N PHE A 192 7.49 9.37 26.26
CA PHE A 192 6.48 9.32 27.32
C PHE A 192 5.44 8.18 27.13
N GLY A 193 5.63 7.29 26.14
CA GLY A 193 4.78 6.12 25.92
C GLY A 193 3.59 6.32 24.97
N ALA A 194 3.50 7.44 24.25
CA ALA A 194 2.48 7.59 23.20
C ALA A 194 2.67 6.56 22.06
N PRO A 195 1.59 6.18 21.34
CA PRO A 195 1.66 5.25 20.20
C PRO A 195 2.76 5.58 19.19
N ALA A 196 3.52 4.58 18.79
CA ALA A 196 4.59 4.73 17.80
C ALA A 196 4.02 4.51 16.40
N ARG A 197 4.29 5.44 15.47
CA ARG A 197 3.79 5.39 14.09
C ARG A 197 4.93 5.36 13.08
N ARG A 198 4.81 4.52 12.05
CA ARG A 198 5.73 4.40 10.92
C ARG A 198 4.97 4.19 9.62
N GLN A 199 5.70 4.24 8.50
CA GLN A 199 5.19 3.95 7.17
C GLN A 199 6.01 2.78 6.60
N LEU A 200 5.35 1.64 6.36
CA LEU A 200 5.91 0.52 5.63
C LEU A 200 5.84 0.86 4.14
N THR A 201 7.00 1.14 3.54
CA THR A 201 7.15 1.42 2.11
C THR A 201 7.82 0.22 1.43
N LEU A 202 7.25 -0.23 0.32
CA LEU A 202 7.77 -1.34 -0.47
C LEU A 202 7.40 -1.21 -1.95
N THR A 203 8.19 -1.85 -2.84
CA THR A 203 7.84 -1.96 -4.26
C THR A 203 7.13 -3.29 -4.54
N VAL A 204 5.90 -3.21 -5.02
CA VAL A 204 5.06 -4.37 -5.37
C VAL A 204 4.96 -4.51 -6.89
N GLY A 205 5.19 -5.71 -7.42
CA GLY A 205 4.98 -6.08 -8.83
C GLY A 205 3.74 -6.93 -9.01
N ASN A 206 2.95 -6.67 -10.07
CA ASN A 206 1.82 -7.51 -10.44
C ASN A 206 2.23 -8.50 -11.55
N LEU A 207 2.35 -9.77 -11.17
CA LEU A 207 2.63 -10.90 -12.07
C LEU A 207 1.35 -11.53 -12.67
N GLY A 208 0.18 -10.94 -12.43
CA GLY A 208 -1.09 -11.36 -13.01
C GLY A 208 -1.34 -10.74 -14.39
N SER A 209 -2.21 -11.38 -15.17
CA SER A 209 -2.76 -10.86 -16.43
C SER A 209 -3.77 -9.72 -16.23
N ALA A 210 -4.42 -9.67 -15.07
CA ALA A 210 -5.38 -8.62 -14.70
C ALA A 210 -4.73 -7.51 -13.84
N PRO A 211 -5.13 -6.23 -14.00
CA PRO A 211 -4.67 -5.15 -13.14
C PRO A 211 -5.26 -5.27 -11.73
N ALA A 212 -4.42 -5.17 -10.70
CA ALA A 212 -4.89 -5.13 -9.31
C ALA A 212 -5.38 -3.72 -8.98
N LYS A 213 -6.71 -3.53 -8.86
CA LYS A 213 -7.33 -2.26 -8.45
C LYS A 213 -7.60 -2.24 -6.94
N ASP A 214 -7.30 -1.11 -6.32
CA ASP A 214 -7.46 -0.80 -4.88
C ASP A 214 -7.24 -2.00 -3.94
N PRO A 215 -6.08 -2.70 -4.04
CA PRO A 215 -5.78 -3.91 -3.28
C PRO A 215 -5.83 -3.69 -1.78
N VAL A 216 -6.58 -4.56 -1.09
CA VAL A 216 -6.53 -4.71 0.36
C VAL A 216 -5.33 -5.56 0.73
N PHE A 217 -4.45 -4.99 1.56
CA PHE A 217 -3.34 -5.68 2.21
C PHE A 217 -3.71 -5.98 3.67
N ARG A 218 -3.14 -7.03 4.24
CA ARG A 218 -3.18 -7.29 5.68
C ARG A 218 -1.83 -6.91 6.27
N VAL A 219 -1.81 -5.86 7.09
CA VAL A 219 -0.61 -5.41 7.81
C VAL A 219 -0.64 -6.07 9.18
N GLY A 220 0.43 -6.74 9.55
CA GLY A 220 0.55 -7.51 10.78
C GLY A 220 1.65 -6.98 11.68
N THR A 221 1.40 -6.92 12.98
CA THR A 221 2.43 -6.65 14.00
C THR A 221 2.49 -7.78 15.02
N SER A 222 3.68 -8.34 15.24
CA SER A 222 3.95 -9.34 16.29
C SER A 222 5.11 -8.92 17.18
N HIS A 223 5.19 -9.53 18.36
CA HIS A 223 6.21 -9.25 19.37
C HIS A 223 6.67 -10.56 20.03
N GLY A 224 7.93 -10.94 19.82
CA GLY A 224 8.48 -12.19 20.35
C GLY A 224 7.68 -13.42 19.91
N ILE A 225 7.01 -14.08 20.87
CA ILE A 225 6.19 -15.28 20.66
C ILE A 225 4.69 -15.00 20.54
N PHE A 226 4.24 -13.74 20.65
CA PHE A 226 2.83 -13.39 20.53
C PHE A 226 2.37 -13.48 19.07
N ALA A 227 1.12 -13.94 18.87
CA ALA A 227 0.52 -14.03 17.55
C ALA A 227 0.46 -12.66 16.87
N THR A 228 0.62 -12.63 15.55
CA THR A 228 0.53 -11.41 14.76
C THR A 228 -0.89 -10.84 14.82
N GLU A 229 -1.04 -9.63 15.34
CA GLU A 229 -2.27 -8.84 15.25
C GLU A 229 -2.36 -8.26 13.84
N TRP A 230 -3.48 -8.47 13.14
CA TRP A 230 -3.64 -8.11 11.72
C TRP A 230 -4.71 -7.04 11.51
N GLU A 231 -4.34 -5.98 10.79
CA GLU A 231 -5.24 -4.93 10.30
C GLU A 231 -5.40 -5.04 8.77
N GLU A 232 -6.62 -4.88 8.26
CA GLU A 232 -6.89 -4.77 6.82
C GLU A 232 -6.80 -3.31 6.35
N GLN A 233 -5.88 -3.04 5.44
CA GLN A 233 -5.63 -1.71 4.89
C GLN A 233 -5.80 -1.72 3.37
N GLN A 234 -6.75 -0.93 2.86
CA GLN A 234 -6.94 -0.73 1.43
C GLN A 234 -5.97 0.33 0.89
N TRP A 235 -5.01 -0.09 0.06
CA TRP A 235 -4.19 0.85 -0.70
C TRP A 235 -4.99 1.38 -1.89
N ARG A 236 -5.09 2.71 -2.02
CA ARG A 236 -5.80 3.36 -3.13
C ARG A 236 -4.86 3.51 -4.32
N GLY A 237 -5.23 2.92 -5.45
CA GLY A 237 -4.41 2.91 -6.67
C GLY A 237 -4.66 1.68 -7.53
N THR A 238 -3.91 1.56 -8.63
CA THR A 238 -3.96 0.38 -9.48
C THR A 238 -2.54 -0.05 -9.84
N VAL A 239 -2.25 -1.34 -9.73
CA VAL A 239 -1.00 -1.96 -10.21
C VAL A 239 -1.29 -2.69 -11.52
N PRO A 240 -0.92 -2.13 -12.69
CA PRO A 240 -1.20 -2.76 -13.98
C PRO A 240 -0.51 -4.12 -14.13
N ALA A 241 -1.09 -5.00 -14.94
CA ALA A 241 -0.50 -6.29 -15.29
C ALA A 241 0.93 -6.12 -15.82
N GLY A 242 1.89 -6.91 -15.31
CA GLY A 242 3.30 -6.84 -15.69
C GLY A 242 4.03 -5.55 -15.29
N LYS A 243 3.44 -4.71 -14.42
CA LYS A 243 4.06 -3.47 -13.91
C LYS A 243 4.29 -3.54 -12.41
N LYS A 244 5.04 -2.56 -11.90
CA LYS A 244 5.33 -2.37 -10.47
C LYS A 244 4.85 -1.01 -9.99
N ALA A 245 4.45 -0.94 -8.73
CA ALA A 245 4.08 0.29 -8.02
C ALA A 245 4.81 0.35 -6.67
N GLU A 246 5.02 1.55 -6.16
CA GLU A 246 5.43 1.75 -4.77
C GLU A 246 4.18 1.87 -3.90
N VAL A 247 4.16 1.09 -2.82
CA VAL A 247 3.03 0.96 -1.90
C VAL A 247 3.52 1.41 -0.53
N THR A 248 2.81 2.37 0.07
CA THR A 248 3.09 2.90 1.41
C THR A 248 1.88 2.66 2.30
N LEU A 249 2.10 1.97 3.41
CA LEU A 249 1.07 1.56 4.37
C LEU A 249 1.42 2.12 5.76
N PRO A 250 0.51 2.81 6.46
CA PRO A 250 0.75 3.22 7.85
C PRO A 250 0.85 1.99 8.76
N VAL A 251 1.70 2.07 9.78
CA VAL A 251 1.79 1.05 10.84
C VAL A 251 1.84 1.77 12.17
N GLU A 252 0.93 1.41 13.09
CA GLU A 252 0.84 1.99 14.43
C GLU A 252 0.96 0.88 15.47
N LEU A 253 1.81 1.11 16.48
CA LEU A 253 1.96 0.23 17.64
C LEU A 253 1.23 0.83 18.86
N PRO A 254 0.70 -0.01 19.76
CA PRO A 254 -0.04 0.44 20.94
C PRO A 254 0.78 1.35 21.85
N ALA A 255 0.08 2.16 22.66
CA ALA A 255 0.72 2.99 23.67
C ALA A 255 1.56 2.13 24.64
N GLY A 256 2.76 2.60 24.98
CA GLY A 256 3.72 1.88 25.81
C GLY A 256 4.52 0.76 25.12
N ALA A 257 4.30 0.51 23.82
CA ALA A 257 5.10 -0.45 23.04
C ALA A 257 6.61 -0.17 23.14
N HIS A 258 7.41 -1.22 23.34
CA HIS A 258 8.87 -1.13 23.48
C HIS A 258 9.55 -2.49 23.25
N GLY A 259 10.84 -2.47 22.89
CA GLY A 259 11.56 -3.66 22.43
C GLY A 259 11.34 -3.94 20.94
N ASP A 260 11.62 -5.16 20.51
CA ASP A 260 11.63 -5.51 19.10
C ASP A 260 10.27 -6.07 18.64
N TYR A 261 9.74 -5.48 17.57
CA TYR A 261 8.52 -5.91 16.89
C TYR A 261 8.86 -6.40 15.48
N LEU A 262 8.05 -7.30 14.94
CA LEU A 262 8.09 -7.67 13.54
C LEU A 262 6.84 -7.14 12.84
N VAL A 263 7.04 -6.39 11.75
CA VAL A 263 5.97 -5.95 10.86
C VAL A 263 5.91 -6.91 9.68
N SER A 264 4.87 -7.74 9.61
CA SER A 264 4.62 -8.64 8.48
C SER A 264 3.57 -8.02 7.55
N LEU A 265 3.68 -8.28 6.26
CA LEU A 265 2.69 -7.87 5.25
C LEU A 265 2.15 -9.10 4.55
N GLU A 266 0.83 -9.23 4.42
CA GLU A 266 0.17 -10.35 3.74
C GLU A 266 -0.75 -9.85 2.62
N TYR A 267 -0.80 -10.61 1.51
CA TYR A 267 -1.76 -10.40 0.43
C TYR A 267 -2.28 -11.75 -0.09
N GLY A 268 -3.61 -11.86 -0.26
CA GLY A 268 -4.24 -13.05 -0.86
C GLY A 268 -4.00 -14.37 -0.12
N GLY A 269 -3.70 -14.34 1.19
CA GLY A 269 -3.33 -15.50 2.01
C GLY A 269 -1.86 -15.90 1.93
N LYS A 270 -0.95 -14.96 1.61
CA LYS A 270 0.51 -15.17 1.61
C LYS A 270 1.24 -13.99 2.21
N VAL A 271 2.16 -14.26 3.14
CA VAL A 271 3.12 -13.25 3.62
C VAL A 271 4.02 -12.84 2.45
N LEU A 272 4.07 -11.54 2.18
CA LEU A 272 4.75 -10.88 1.09
C LEU A 272 6.11 -10.31 1.50
N ALA A 273 6.20 -9.78 2.72
CA ALA A 273 7.40 -9.17 3.27
C ALA A 273 7.32 -9.15 4.80
N GLU A 274 8.48 -9.15 5.46
CA GLU A 274 8.60 -8.93 6.90
C GLU A 274 9.73 -7.93 7.17
N GLN A 275 9.55 -7.06 8.18
CA GLN A 275 10.45 -5.96 8.49
C GLN A 275 10.57 -5.79 10.01
N PRO A 276 11.75 -5.98 10.63
CA PRO A 276 11.94 -5.73 12.05
C PRO A 276 11.86 -4.23 12.40
N TRP A 277 11.33 -3.94 13.58
CA TRP A 277 11.16 -2.61 14.16
C TRP A 277 11.53 -2.61 15.64
N GLY A 278 12.74 -2.14 15.97
CA GLY A 278 13.13 -1.85 17.35
C GLY A 278 12.49 -0.56 17.87
N VAL A 279 11.81 -0.63 19.02
CA VAL A 279 11.15 0.52 19.68
C VAL A 279 11.85 0.82 21.01
N GLY A 280 12.30 2.07 21.16
CA GLY A 280 12.99 2.52 22.38
C GLY A 280 12.08 2.53 23.62
N ARG A 281 12.63 2.21 24.79
CA ARG A 281 11.88 2.20 26.05
C ARG A 281 11.38 3.60 26.46
N PRO A 282 10.12 3.75 26.93
CA PRO A 282 9.53 5.03 27.30
C PRO A 282 9.99 5.49 28.70
N TRP A 283 11.22 6.01 28.80
CA TRP A 283 11.80 6.50 30.06
C TRP A 283 11.22 7.84 30.56
N GLY A 284 10.37 8.52 29.79
CA GLY A 284 9.89 9.86 30.14
C GLY A 284 9.06 9.90 31.43
N VAL A 285 8.19 8.92 31.64
CA VAL A 285 7.36 8.82 32.85
C VAL A 285 8.23 8.52 34.08
N THR A 286 9.19 7.59 33.96
CA THR A 286 10.09 7.25 35.07
C THR A 286 11.07 8.37 35.40
N LEU A 287 11.64 9.05 34.39
CA LEU A 287 12.53 10.20 34.61
C LEU A 287 11.77 11.40 35.22
N PHE A 288 10.52 11.64 34.81
CA PHE A 288 9.66 12.65 35.44
C PHE A 288 9.45 12.37 36.93
N TRP A 289 9.10 11.13 37.31
CA TRP A 289 8.93 10.75 38.72
C TRP A 289 10.23 10.83 39.52
N VAL A 290 11.36 10.39 38.96
CA VAL A 290 12.68 10.54 39.60
C VAL A 290 13.02 12.02 39.82
N LEU A 291 12.79 12.88 38.82
CA LEU A 291 13.03 14.32 38.94
C LEU A 291 12.12 14.96 39.99
N LEU A 292 10.84 14.60 40.04
CA LEU A 292 9.88 15.06 41.06
C LEU A 292 10.36 14.67 42.47
N CYS A 293 10.76 13.42 42.66
CA CYS A 293 11.28 12.89 43.93
C CYS A 293 12.61 13.53 44.38
N VAL A 294 13.37 14.18 43.48
CA VAL A 294 14.58 14.95 43.85
C VAL A 294 14.25 16.43 44.05
N VAL A 295 13.49 17.04 43.14
CA VAL A 295 13.20 18.47 43.14
C VAL A 295 12.27 18.87 44.28
N VAL A 296 11.22 18.10 44.58
CA VAL A 296 10.27 18.45 45.64
C VAL A 296 10.91 18.45 47.03
N PRO A 297 11.67 17.43 47.47
CA PRO A 297 12.40 17.48 48.74
C PRO A 297 13.49 18.56 48.76
N THR A 298 14.19 18.78 47.64
CA THR A 298 15.21 19.85 47.56
C THR A 298 14.59 21.24 47.72
N ALA A 299 13.43 21.49 47.11
CA ALA A 299 12.68 22.74 47.26
C ALA A 299 12.16 22.90 48.69
N ALA A 300 11.56 21.85 49.27
CA ALA A 300 11.08 21.86 50.65
C ALA A 300 12.22 22.13 51.65
N PHE A 301 13.39 21.51 51.48
CA PHE A 301 14.58 21.77 52.28
C PHE A 301 15.08 23.22 52.14
N ARG A 302 15.15 23.75 50.91
CA ARG A 302 15.54 25.14 50.66
C ARG A 302 14.57 26.15 51.30
N ILE A 303 13.26 25.88 51.25
CA ILE A 303 12.23 26.70 51.89
C ILE A 303 12.34 26.60 53.43
N GLY A 304 12.53 25.41 53.98
CA GLY A 304 12.75 25.19 55.42
C GLY A 304 13.96 25.95 55.94
N MET A 305 15.10 25.87 55.24
CA MET A 305 16.30 26.64 55.56
C MET A 305 16.04 28.17 55.50
N ALA A 306 15.37 28.66 54.45
CA ALA A 306 15.04 30.08 54.32
C ALA A 306 14.09 30.58 55.42
N LEU A 307 13.18 29.74 55.91
CA LEU A 307 12.33 30.05 57.07
C LEU A 307 13.14 30.06 58.37
N VAL A 308 14.04 29.08 58.58
CA VAL A 308 14.93 29.04 59.74
C VAL A 308 15.83 30.27 59.79
N ASP A 309 16.51 30.64 58.70
CA ASP A 309 17.36 31.84 58.66
C ASP A 309 16.58 33.17 58.76
N ARG A 310 15.27 33.18 58.42
CA ARG A 310 14.39 34.33 58.65
C ARG A 310 13.92 34.46 60.11
N VAL A 311 13.72 33.34 60.80
CA VAL A 311 13.31 33.29 62.21
C VAL A 311 14.51 33.39 63.16
N ARG A 312 15.71 33.00 62.70
CA ARG A 312 16.97 33.10 63.45
C ARG A 312 17.21 34.57 63.87
N PRO A 313 17.33 34.87 65.17
CA PRO A 313 17.62 36.23 65.61
C PRO A 313 18.90 36.74 64.96
N ARG A 314 18.84 37.89 64.28
CA ARG A 314 20.03 38.62 63.87
C ARG A 314 20.86 38.89 65.12
N ARG A 315 22.03 38.26 65.25
CA ARG A 315 22.96 38.58 66.33
C ARG A 315 23.43 40.02 66.15
N SER A 316 22.90 40.91 66.97
CA SER A 316 23.33 42.30 67.11
C SER A 316 24.75 42.37 67.71
N GLY A 317 25.74 42.02 66.89
CA GLY A 317 27.17 41.97 67.23
C GLY A 317 27.99 42.85 66.30
N GLY A 318 27.58 44.11 66.14
CA GLY A 318 28.11 45.06 65.15
C GLY A 318 28.36 46.48 65.67
N THR A 319 28.31 46.71 66.98
CA THR A 319 28.99 47.84 67.62
C THR A 319 30.50 47.64 67.38
N ARG A 320 31.25 48.51 66.68
CA ARG A 320 31.22 49.99 66.72
C ARG A 320 31.17 50.51 68.16
N ARG A 321 32.33 50.50 68.82
CA ARG A 321 32.66 51.47 69.86
C ARG A 321 34.12 51.91 69.74
N HIS A 322 34.31 53.21 69.54
CA HIS A 322 35.57 53.90 69.82
C HIS A 322 35.78 53.90 71.36
N GLY A 323 36.97 54.00 71.94
CA GLY A 323 38.32 54.17 71.37
C GLY A 323 39.13 55.16 72.22
N ALA A 324 40.42 54.89 72.47
CA ALA A 324 41.34 55.82 73.14
C ALA A 324 42.81 55.40 72.91
N GLY A 325 43.71 56.32 72.56
CA GLY A 325 45.14 56.02 72.37
C GLY A 325 45.87 57.01 71.45
N ARG A 326 46.45 58.06 72.05
CA ARG A 326 47.30 59.12 71.45
C ARG A 326 48.21 58.64 70.29
N THR A 327 48.44 59.42 69.24
CA THR A 327 49.16 60.71 69.28
C THR A 327 48.87 61.62 68.06
N PRO A 328 49.06 62.96 68.19
CA PRO A 328 48.93 63.90 67.08
C PRO A 328 50.27 64.41 66.51
N SER A 329 50.33 64.69 65.21
CA SER A 329 51.18 65.73 64.62
C SER A 329 50.63 66.20 63.26
N PRO A 330 50.82 67.48 62.87
CA PRO A 330 50.12 68.10 61.75
C PRO A 330 50.85 67.96 60.41
N GLY A 331 50.10 67.90 59.29
CA GLY A 331 50.67 67.56 57.97
C GLY A 331 49.89 68.07 56.74
N ARG A 332 49.63 69.38 56.67
CA ARG A 332 49.17 70.17 55.50
C ARG A 332 47.81 69.88 54.84
N THR A 333 47.17 71.00 54.51
CA THR A 333 45.97 71.21 53.68
C THR A 333 46.22 71.00 52.16
N PRO A 334 45.17 70.99 51.31
CA PRO A 334 45.18 70.29 50.01
C PRO A 334 45.23 71.20 48.76
N ALA A 335 45.41 70.57 47.59
CA ALA A 335 44.89 71.06 46.29
C ALA A 335 44.70 69.89 45.28
N PRO A 336 43.73 69.94 44.35
CA PRO A 336 43.49 68.89 43.34
C PRO A 336 44.17 69.18 41.98
N GLY A 337 44.43 68.14 41.17
CA GLY A 337 45.08 68.28 39.86
C GLY A 337 44.66 67.27 38.79
N ARG A 338 44.30 67.80 37.61
CA ARG A 338 44.31 67.12 36.30
C ARG A 338 45.81 66.87 35.88
N THR A 339 46.22 66.10 34.86
CA THR A 339 45.58 65.64 33.59
C THR A 339 46.41 64.51 32.91
N ARG A 340 45.82 63.79 31.93
CA ARG A 340 46.40 63.21 30.67
C ARG A 340 47.91 62.93 30.52
N ALA A 341 48.25 61.71 30.09
CA ALA A 341 49.05 61.33 28.88
C ALA A 341 49.24 59.78 28.88
N ALA A 342 48.93 58.95 27.87
CA ALA A 342 49.26 58.88 26.42
C ALA A 342 50.47 57.96 26.12
N GLY A 343 50.32 57.04 25.15
CA GLY A 343 51.27 55.94 24.83
C GLY A 343 50.53 54.61 24.56
N ILE A 344 49.94 54.35 23.38
CA ILE A 344 50.56 53.86 22.12
C ILE A 344 50.70 52.32 22.08
N GLY A 345 50.15 51.67 21.04
CA GLY A 345 50.27 50.21 20.73
C GLY A 345 51.53 49.88 19.90
N PRO A 346 51.61 48.80 19.08
CA PRO A 346 50.58 47.94 18.44
C PRO A 346 50.57 46.48 18.99
N ARG A 347 49.74 45.49 18.61
CA ARG A 347 48.92 45.12 17.41
C ARG A 347 49.60 44.20 16.36
N ILE A 348 49.31 42.89 16.46
CA ILE A 348 49.23 41.85 15.41
C ILE A 348 50.50 41.41 14.64
N ARG A 349 50.73 40.08 14.58
CA ARG A 349 51.10 39.36 13.35
C ARG A 349 50.64 37.90 13.38
N ASN A 350 50.49 37.29 12.19
CA ASN A 350 49.90 35.96 11.94
C ASN A 350 50.92 34.97 11.35
N ARG A 351 50.56 33.68 11.40
CA ARG A 351 50.87 32.61 10.41
C ARG A 351 52.34 32.19 10.22
N THR A 352 52.59 30.90 10.45
CA THR A 352 53.32 29.98 9.56
C THR A 352 52.75 28.56 9.68
N ALA A 353 52.90 27.74 8.65
CA ALA A 353 52.56 26.31 8.67
C ALA A 353 53.59 25.51 7.88
N ARG A 354 54.05 24.38 8.46
CA ARG A 354 54.70 23.23 7.82
C ARG A 354 54.67 22.10 8.87
N GLU A 355 54.17 20.89 8.63
CA GLU A 355 54.48 19.92 7.57
C GLU A 355 55.93 19.41 7.68
N GLY A 356 56.05 18.12 7.98
CA GLY A 356 57.30 17.38 8.16
C GLY A 356 56.98 15.89 8.23
N SER A 357 57.18 15.18 7.11
CA SER A 357 56.85 13.77 6.94
C SER A 357 58.12 12.92 6.89
N THR A 358 58.10 11.73 7.48
CA THR A 358 59.10 10.69 7.21
C THR A 358 58.48 9.29 7.45
N ALA A 359 58.26 8.53 6.38
CA ALA A 359 58.06 7.07 6.44
C ALA A 359 59.44 6.40 6.55
N GLY A 360 59.63 5.14 6.96
CA GLY A 360 58.77 3.97 7.23
C GLY A 360 59.74 2.77 7.32
N PRO A 361 59.42 1.56 6.82
CA PRO A 361 58.14 0.85 6.77
C PRO A 361 58.17 -0.43 7.65
N GLY A 362 57.04 -1.13 7.83
CA GLY A 362 57.05 -2.45 8.47
C GLY A 362 55.67 -3.08 8.67
N THR A 363 55.42 -4.20 7.97
CA THR A 363 54.21 -5.02 8.12
C THR A 363 54.63 -6.49 7.97
N PRO A 364 54.26 -7.38 8.90
CA PRO A 364 53.29 -8.41 8.53
C PRO A 364 52.30 -8.81 9.65
N GLY A 365 51.15 -9.35 9.23
CA GLY A 365 50.37 -10.33 10.02
C GLY A 365 49.54 -9.80 11.21
N GLY A 366 48.21 -9.86 11.10
CA GLY A 366 47.33 -9.45 12.22
C GLY A 366 45.83 -9.54 11.96
N ARG A 367 45.33 -10.60 11.30
CA ARG A 367 43.87 -10.82 11.20
C ARG A 367 43.32 -11.23 12.57
N ALA A 368 42.66 -10.31 13.27
CA ALA A 368 41.86 -10.61 14.45
C ALA A 368 40.57 -11.36 14.05
N ALA A 369 40.68 -12.68 13.85
CA ALA A 369 39.55 -13.55 13.59
C ALA A 369 38.77 -13.85 14.88
N LEU A 370 37.44 -13.85 14.80
CA LEU A 370 36.59 -14.25 15.93
C LEU A 370 36.55 -15.79 16.05
N PRO A 371 36.54 -16.36 17.26
CA PRO A 371 36.92 -17.76 17.52
C PRO A 371 35.87 -18.82 17.14
N TRP A 372 34.87 -18.47 16.32
CA TRP A 372 33.74 -19.35 15.97
C TRP A 372 33.47 -19.46 14.47
N PHE A 373 34.34 -18.91 13.62
CA PHE A 373 34.21 -18.98 12.15
C PHE A 373 35.32 -19.82 11.51
N THR A 374 35.14 -21.14 11.48
CA THR A 374 35.94 -22.06 10.66
C THR A 374 35.53 -21.93 9.20
N GLN A 375 36.32 -21.23 8.39
CA GLN A 375 36.17 -21.23 6.94
C GLN A 375 36.84 -22.47 6.32
N ASP A 376 36.08 -23.56 6.21
CA ASP A 376 36.44 -24.73 5.43
C ASP A 376 35.27 -25.16 4.52
N THR A 377 35.60 -25.84 3.41
CA THR A 377 34.67 -26.39 2.39
C THR A 377 34.08 -25.40 1.37
N ALA A 378 34.91 -24.97 0.42
CA ALA A 378 34.51 -24.78 -0.99
C ALA A 378 35.75 -24.77 -1.92
N PRO A 379 35.67 -25.23 -3.19
CA PRO A 379 34.67 -26.09 -3.82
C PRO A 379 35.27 -27.37 -4.46
N SER A 380 34.54 -28.49 -4.43
CA SER A 380 34.88 -29.67 -5.25
C SER A 380 34.13 -29.63 -6.57
N THR A 381 34.85 -29.60 -7.69
CA THR A 381 34.32 -29.75 -9.05
C THR A 381 34.13 -31.23 -9.43
N THR A 382 33.36 -31.50 -10.50
CA THR A 382 33.05 -32.82 -11.08
C THR A 382 32.26 -33.77 -10.17
N SER A 383 31.24 -34.50 -10.63
CA SER A 383 31.03 -35.05 -11.98
C SER A 383 29.61 -34.89 -12.53
N THR A 384 29.49 -35.05 -13.85
CA THR A 384 28.21 -35.27 -14.55
C THR A 384 27.77 -36.73 -14.42
N GLU A 385 26.51 -36.98 -14.09
CA GLU A 385 25.86 -38.26 -14.40
C GLU A 385 24.48 -38.03 -15.02
N ARG A 386 24.14 -38.83 -16.04
CA ARG A 386 22.87 -38.81 -16.77
C ARG A 386 22.03 -40.03 -16.35
N PRO A 387 20.70 -40.02 -16.52
CA PRO A 387 19.84 -41.00 -15.87
C PRO A 387 19.93 -42.39 -16.51
N THR A 388 19.85 -43.43 -15.67
CA THR A 388 19.67 -44.81 -16.12
C THR A 388 18.27 -45.02 -16.69
N SER A 389 18.22 -45.46 -17.96
CA SER A 389 16.99 -45.87 -18.64
C SER A 389 17.03 -47.38 -18.90
N LYS A 390 16.06 -48.11 -18.33
CA LYS A 390 15.52 -49.45 -18.67
C LYS A 390 14.67 -49.94 -17.47
N GLY A 391 13.62 -50.74 -17.64
CA GLY A 391 12.98 -51.17 -18.90
C GLY A 391 12.39 -52.57 -18.79
N SER A 392 11.05 -52.65 -18.80
CA SER A 392 10.21 -53.81 -19.14
C SER A 392 10.49 -55.18 -18.48
N ALA A 393 9.59 -55.56 -17.58
CA ALA A 393 8.91 -56.87 -17.58
C ALA A 393 7.44 -56.63 -17.19
#